data_AF-A0A4R6IX67-F1
#
_entry.id   AF-A0A4R6IX67-F1
#
_cell.length_a   1.000
_cell.length_b   1.000
_cell.length_c   1.000
_cell.angle_alpha   90.00
_cell.angle_beta   90.00
_cell.angle_gamma   90.00
#
_symmetry.space_group_name_H-M   'P 1'
#
loop_
_entity.id
_entity.type
_entity.pdbx_description
1 polymer ?
#
loop_
_entity_poly.entity_id
_entity_poly.type
_entity_poly.pdbx_seq_one_letter_code
_entity_poly.pdbx_strand_id
1 'polypeptide(L)'
;MTDNKLNKDEKQSELTKYRDLVLATLDYYLENDVMHIKTADFDSTEHYKGLKIQTEENYQKGRLKRLKQWFRDLTEMQAETGDLKFNKYLQDKTKYDINIFKSYFQRVNKVIEKGKITTDNQFYDINMMVDQLCQTEPVDNTKIEILNKLLSEYEQQKS
;
A
#
# COMPACT_ATOMS: atom_id res chain seq x y z
N MET A 1 -6.95 -9.93 22.93
CA MET A 1 -7.17 -10.32 21.52
C MET A 1 -6.56 -11.68 21.35
N THR A 2 -7.36 -12.69 21.03
CA THR A 2 -6.90 -14.08 20.87
C THR A 2 -5.98 -14.13 19.66
N ASP A 3 -4.71 -14.50 19.87
CA ASP A 3 -3.80 -14.88 18.79
C ASP A 3 -4.42 -16.10 18.09
N ASN A 4 -5.15 -15.84 17.01
CA ASN A 4 -5.76 -16.90 16.21
C ASN A 4 -4.63 -17.56 15.42
N LYS A 5 -3.98 -18.54 16.05
CA LYS A 5 -2.83 -19.25 15.50
C LYS A 5 -3.31 -20.05 14.28
N LEU A 6 -2.90 -19.61 13.10
CA LEU A 6 -3.20 -20.29 11.84
C LEU A 6 -2.80 -21.76 11.93
N ASN A 7 -3.67 -22.64 11.43
CA ASN A 7 -3.32 -24.03 11.23
C ASN A 7 -2.29 -24.17 10.09
N LYS A 8 -1.79 -25.39 9.87
CA LYS A 8 -0.70 -25.62 8.90
C LYS A 8 -1.13 -25.27 7.47
N ASP A 9 -2.34 -25.61 7.08
CA ASP A 9 -2.86 -25.41 5.73
C ASP A 9 -3.19 -23.94 5.48
N GLU A 10 -3.80 -23.27 6.47
CA GLU A 10 -4.03 -21.82 6.46
C GLU A 10 -2.71 -21.06 6.35
N LYS A 11 -1.69 -21.45 7.12
CA LYS A 11 -0.37 -20.83 7.06
C LYS A 11 0.28 -21.03 5.68
N GLN A 12 0.14 -22.22 5.09
CA GLN A 12 0.69 -22.51 3.76
C GLN A 12 -0.04 -21.73 2.66
N SER A 13 -1.37 -21.63 2.76
CA SER A 13 -2.18 -20.81 1.85
C SER A 13 -1.78 -19.33 1.94
N GLU A 14 -1.63 -18.80 3.16
CA GLU A 14 -1.17 -17.42 3.37
C GLU A 14 0.27 -17.21 2.87
N LEU A 15 1.17 -18.18 3.07
CA LEU A 15 2.53 -18.13 2.54
C LEU A 15 2.52 -18.02 1.01
N THR A 16 1.71 -18.86 0.35
CA THR A 16 1.59 -18.88 -1.11
C THR A 16 1.01 -17.56 -1.62
N LYS A 17 -0.07 -17.08 -0.98
CA LYS A 17 -0.69 -15.80 -1.30
C LYS A 17 0.30 -14.65 -1.24
N TYR A 18 1.03 -14.51 -0.13
CA TYR A 18 1.96 -13.40 0.03
C TYR A 18 3.24 -13.54 -0.82
N ARG A 19 3.66 -14.76 -1.18
CA ARG A 19 4.68 -14.97 -2.21
C ARG A 19 4.21 -14.39 -3.54
N ASP A 20 3.04 -14.81 -4.00
CA ASP A 20 2.49 -14.44 -5.31
C ASP A 20 2.24 -12.94 -5.41
N LEU A 21 1.73 -12.32 -4.33
CA LEU A 21 1.54 -10.89 -4.26
C LEU A 21 2.87 -10.12 -4.34
N VAL A 22 3.91 -10.54 -3.63
CA VAL A 22 5.22 -9.87 -3.70
C VAL A 22 5.84 -10.04 -5.09
N LEU A 23 5.76 -11.22 -5.68
CA LEU A 23 6.27 -11.46 -7.04
C LEU A 23 5.52 -10.62 -8.08
N ALA A 24 4.19 -10.55 -8.00
CA ALA A 24 3.39 -9.72 -8.88
C ALA A 24 3.70 -8.22 -8.71
N THR A 25 3.95 -7.74 -7.49
CA THR A 25 4.40 -6.36 -7.26
C THR A 25 5.73 -6.08 -7.97
N LEU A 26 6.70 -7.00 -7.85
CA LEU A 26 8.01 -6.86 -8.51
C LEU A 26 7.91 -6.97 -10.03
N ASP A 27 7.02 -7.82 -10.55
CA ASP A 27 6.73 -7.89 -11.99
C ASP A 27 6.18 -6.56 -12.50
N TYR A 28 5.24 -5.94 -11.78
CA TYR A 28 4.73 -4.61 -12.15
C TYR A 28 5.85 -3.55 -12.22
N TYR A 29 6.84 -3.61 -11.32
CA TYR A 29 7.97 -2.67 -11.34
C TYR A 29 8.90 -2.91 -12.52
N LEU A 30 9.13 -4.17 -12.87
CA LEU A 30 9.93 -4.56 -14.03
C LEU A 30 9.22 -4.28 -15.37
N GLU A 31 7.89 -4.28 -15.38
CA GLU A 31 7.06 -3.98 -16.54
C GLU A 31 6.84 -2.46 -16.74
N ASN A 32 7.22 -1.61 -15.78
CA ASN A 32 6.96 -0.18 -15.79
C ASN A 32 8.26 0.64 -15.78
N ASP A 33 8.63 1.17 -16.94
CA ASP A 33 9.88 1.92 -17.14
C ASP A 33 10.05 3.15 -16.24
N VAL A 34 8.95 3.73 -15.74
CA VAL A 34 9.02 4.86 -14.79
C VAL A 34 9.67 4.45 -13.46
N MET A 35 9.59 3.17 -13.11
CA MET A 35 10.21 2.60 -11.91
C MET A 35 11.69 2.22 -12.15
N HIS A 36 12.18 2.31 -13.39
CA HIS A 36 13.54 1.94 -13.75
C HIS A 36 14.51 3.10 -13.50
N ILE A 37 15.19 3.05 -12.37
CA ILE A 37 16.30 3.94 -12.00
C ILE A 37 17.62 3.22 -12.25
N LYS A 38 18.55 3.91 -12.93
CA LYS A 38 19.92 3.43 -13.15
C LYS A 38 20.93 4.55 -12.89
N THR A 39 21.85 4.30 -11.99
CA THR A 39 23.00 5.16 -11.65
C THR A 39 24.30 4.38 -11.90
N ALA A 40 25.45 4.99 -11.60
CA ALA A 40 26.74 4.33 -11.75
C ALA A 40 26.91 3.10 -10.84
N ASP A 41 26.23 3.10 -9.69
CA ASP A 41 26.35 2.13 -8.61
C ASP A 41 25.06 1.32 -8.35
N PHE A 42 23.95 1.66 -9.00
CA PHE A 42 22.65 1.03 -8.77
C PHE A 42 21.89 0.78 -10.07
N ASP A 43 21.33 -0.42 -10.19
CA ASP A 43 20.39 -0.80 -11.24
C ASP A 43 19.14 -1.39 -10.59
N SER A 44 18.06 -0.62 -10.62
CA SER A 44 16.76 -1.02 -10.06
C SER A 44 16.23 -2.33 -10.66
N THR A 45 16.48 -2.60 -11.94
CA THR A 45 16.02 -3.81 -12.61
C THR A 45 16.71 -5.03 -12.02
N GLU A 46 18.04 -4.97 -11.86
CA GLU A 46 18.81 -6.04 -11.22
C GLU A 46 18.46 -6.18 -9.73
N HIS A 47 18.21 -5.06 -9.04
CA HIS A 47 17.73 -5.07 -7.67
C HIS A 47 16.38 -5.82 -7.53
N TYR A 48 15.39 -5.50 -8.37
CA TYR A 48 14.08 -6.15 -8.34
C TYR A 48 14.15 -7.63 -8.68
N LYS A 49 14.99 -8.03 -9.66
CA LYS A 49 15.26 -9.45 -9.93
C LYS A 49 15.86 -10.16 -8.72
N GLY A 50 16.79 -9.51 -8.01
CA GLY A 50 17.34 -10.00 -6.75
C GLY A 50 16.27 -10.18 -5.66
N LEU A 51 15.34 -9.24 -5.53
CA LEU A 51 14.22 -9.35 -4.59
C LEU A 51 13.28 -10.52 -4.91
N LYS A 52 13.08 -10.86 -6.20
CA LYS A 52 12.30 -12.05 -6.59
C LYS A 52 12.94 -13.34 -6.07
N ILE A 53 14.26 -13.47 -6.20
CA ILE A 53 15.01 -14.62 -5.67
C ILE A 53 14.84 -14.71 -4.16
N GLN A 54 15.03 -13.59 -3.44
CA GLN A 54 14.86 -13.57 -1.99
C GLN A 54 13.42 -13.82 -1.55
N THR A 55 12.43 -13.48 -2.37
CA THR A 55 11.01 -13.77 -2.12
C THR A 55 10.79 -15.28 -2.09
N GLU A 56 11.30 -15.99 -3.09
CA GLU A 56 11.24 -17.46 -3.12
C GLU A 56 11.99 -18.08 -1.93
N GLU A 57 13.16 -17.57 -1.57
CA GLU A 57 13.86 -18.08 -0.38
C GLU A 57 13.04 -17.91 0.91
N ASN A 58 12.38 -16.77 1.09
CA ASN A 58 11.52 -16.53 2.26
C ASN A 58 10.30 -17.44 2.25
N TYR A 59 9.73 -17.72 1.08
CA TYR A 59 8.64 -18.69 0.92
C TYR A 59 9.07 -20.11 1.29
N GLN A 60 10.18 -20.61 0.74
CA GLN A 60 10.71 -21.95 1.05
C GLN A 60 11.06 -22.11 2.54
N LYS A 61 11.55 -21.03 3.18
CA LYS A 61 11.86 -20.99 4.62
C LYS A 61 10.60 -20.78 5.50
N GLY A 62 9.41 -20.69 4.93
CA GLY A 62 8.14 -20.53 5.65
C GLY A 62 8.00 -19.19 6.41
N ARG A 63 8.68 -18.14 5.95
CA ARG A 63 8.80 -16.83 6.64
C ARG A 63 7.63 -15.89 6.34
N LEU A 64 6.42 -16.30 6.73
CA LEU A 64 5.18 -15.57 6.44
C LEU A 64 5.23 -14.09 6.87
N LYS A 65 5.67 -13.81 8.10
CA LYS A 65 5.76 -12.44 8.62
C LYS A 65 6.63 -11.54 7.73
N ARG A 66 7.73 -12.09 7.18
CA ARG A 66 8.63 -11.35 6.29
C ARG A 66 7.96 -11.04 4.94
N LEU A 67 7.24 -11.99 4.36
CA LEU A 67 6.50 -11.78 3.11
C LEU A 67 5.37 -10.76 3.27
N LYS A 68 4.60 -10.81 4.38
CA LYS A 68 3.58 -9.79 4.68
C LYS A 68 4.18 -8.38 4.81
N GLN A 69 5.32 -8.31 5.49
CA GLN A 69 6.06 -7.07 5.68
C GLN A 69 6.54 -6.51 4.33
N TRP A 70 7.16 -7.35 3.49
CA TRP A 70 7.62 -6.96 2.16
C TRP A 70 6.50 -6.53 1.24
N PHE A 71 5.37 -7.23 1.24
CA PHE A 71 4.23 -6.80 0.47
C PHE A 71 3.77 -5.40 0.90
N ARG A 72 3.63 -5.15 2.21
CA ARG A 72 3.26 -3.84 2.72
C ARG A 72 4.22 -2.75 2.26
N ASP A 73 5.52 -2.95 2.51
CA ASP A 73 6.54 -1.94 2.23
C ASP A 73 6.67 -1.68 0.73
N LEU A 74 6.60 -2.72 -0.10
CA LEU A 74 6.67 -2.56 -1.55
C LEU A 74 5.45 -1.81 -2.08
N THR A 75 4.24 -2.04 -1.55
CA THR A 75 3.01 -1.41 -2.05
C THR A 75 2.65 -0.05 -1.44
N GLU A 76 3.46 0.44 -0.49
CA GLU A 76 3.16 1.67 0.26
C GLU A 76 3.00 2.88 -0.68
N MET A 77 3.96 3.09 -1.57
CA MET A 77 3.91 4.20 -2.52
C MET A 77 2.69 4.15 -3.43
N GLN A 78 2.27 2.98 -3.92
CA GLN A 78 1.10 2.84 -4.78
C GLN A 78 -0.20 3.05 -4.01
N ALA A 79 -0.25 2.57 -2.76
CA ALA A 79 -1.39 2.80 -1.89
C ALA A 79 -1.55 4.31 -1.57
N GLU A 80 -0.43 5.00 -1.39
CA GLU A 80 -0.40 6.43 -1.12
C GLU A 80 -0.78 7.24 -2.37
N THR A 81 -0.10 7.03 -3.49
CA THR A 81 -0.38 7.75 -4.75
C THR A 81 -1.72 7.39 -5.41
N GLY A 82 -2.48 6.45 -4.85
CA GLY A 82 -3.79 6.09 -5.37
C GLY A 82 -3.73 5.35 -6.70
N ASP A 83 -2.69 4.54 -6.94
CA ASP A 83 -2.53 3.82 -8.21
C ASP A 83 -3.54 2.65 -8.32
N LEU A 84 -4.77 3.00 -8.70
CA LEU A 84 -5.87 2.04 -8.89
C LEU A 84 -5.53 0.98 -9.96
N LYS A 85 -4.69 1.33 -10.94
CA LYS A 85 -4.25 0.39 -11.99
C LYS A 85 -3.37 -0.70 -11.39
N PHE A 86 -2.49 -0.35 -10.46
CA PHE A 86 -1.67 -1.31 -9.74
C PHE A 86 -2.51 -2.30 -8.90
N ASN A 87 -3.51 -1.84 -8.15
CA ASN A 87 -4.37 -2.76 -7.40
C ASN A 87 -5.12 -3.72 -8.34
N LYS A 88 -5.64 -3.21 -9.46
CA LYS A 88 -6.26 -4.05 -10.49
C LYS A 88 -5.28 -5.05 -11.09
N TYR A 89 -4.06 -4.62 -11.40
CA TYR A 89 -3.00 -5.50 -11.90
C TYR A 89 -2.76 -6.68 -10.95
N LEU A 90 -2.61 -6.41 -9.64
CA LEU A 90 -2.40 -7.46 -8.66
C LEU A 90 -3.57 -8.45 -8.60
N GLN A 91 -4.82 -7.96 -8.62
CA GLN A 91 -6.01 -8.82 -8.67
C GLN A 91 -6.04 -9.66 -9.95
N ASP A 92 -5.75 -9.08 -11.10
CA ASP A 92 -5.77 -9.76 -12.39
C ASP A 92 -4.64 -10.81 -12.50
N LYS A 93 -3.44 -10.51 -12.01
CA LYS A 93 -2.27 -11.39 -12.06
C LYS A 93 -2.38 -12.55 -11.07
N THR A 94 -2.85 -12.29 -9.85
CA THR A 94 -2.82 -13.28 -8.75
C THR A 94 -4.16 -13.94 -8.47
N LYS A 95 -5.26 -13.38 -8.98
CA LYS A 95 -6.65 -13.78 -8.71
C LYS A 95 -7.07 -13.65 -7.24
N TYR A 96 -6.27 -12.99 -6.40
CA TYR A 96 -6.65 -12.71 -5.03
C TYR A 96 -7.52 -11.46 -4.93
N ASP A 97 -8.56 -11.55 -4.11
CA ASP A 97 -9.28 -10.37 -3.63
C ASP A 97 -8.39 -9.63 -2.62
N ILE A 98 -7.76 -8.56 -3.11
CA ILE A 98 -6.95 -7.65 -2.32
C ILE A 98 -7.42 -6.22 -2.53
N ASN A 99 -7.20 -5.41 -1.50
CA ASN A 99 -7.36 -3.96 -1.56
C ASN A 99 -6.21 -3.34 -0.77
N ILE A 100 -5.17 -2.89 -1.48
CA ILE A 100 -3.98 -2.27 -0.85
C ILE A 100 -4.32 -0.93 -0.18
N PHE A 101 -5.37 -0.24 -0.65
CA PHE A 101 -5.83 1.05 -0.12
C PHE A 101 -6.63 0.91 1.17
N LYS A 102 -7.10 -0.29 1.52
CA LYS A 102 -7.97 -0.51 2.67
C LYS A 102 -7.38 0.08 3.96
N SER A 103 -6.10 -0.17 4.21
CA SER A 103 -5.39 0.32 5.38
C SER A 103 -5.33 1.85 5.40
N TYR A 104 -5.03 2.45 4.25
CA TYR A 104 -4.99 3.90 4.07
C TYR A 104 -6.36 4.53 4.34
N PHE A 105 -7.42 4.04 3.69
CA PHE A 105 -8.78 4.53 3.91
C PHE A 105 -9.25 4.33 5.36
N GLN A 106 -8.83 3.26 6.03
CA GLN A 106 -9.11 3.07 7.46
C GLN A 106 -8.40 4.10 8.34
N ARG A 107 -7.16 4.52 8.01
CA ARG A 107 -6.47 5.60 8.73
C ARG A 107 -7.19 6.93 8.54
N VAL A 108 -7.54 7.27 7.30
CA VAL A 108 -8.30 8.48 6.96
C VAL A 108 -9.65 8.52 7.70
N ASN A 109 -10.43 7.44 7.62
CA ASN A 109 -11.73 7.36 8.29
C ASN A 109 -11.62 7.55 9.81
N LYS A 110 -10.59 6.96 10.45
CA LYS A 110 -10.34 7.18 11.88
C LYS A 110 -10.04 8.63 12.22
N VAL A 111 -9.36 9.37 11.35
CA VAL A 111 -9.10 10.81 11.55
C VAL A 111 -10.40 11.61 11.40
N ILE A 112 -11.24 11.28 10.41
CA ILE A 112 -12.56 11.89 10.22
C ILE A 112 -13.46 11.64 11.45
N GLU A 113 -13.56 10.39 11.90
CA GLU A 113 -14.36 10.01 13.09
C GLU A 113 -13.88 10.74 14.36
N LYS A 114 -12.57 10.92 14.49
CA LYS A 114 -11.96 11.68 15.60
C LYS A 114 -12.23 13.18 15.49
N GLY A 115 -12.50 13.69 14.29
CA GLY A 115 -12.76 15.09 14.01
C GLY A 115 -11.56 16.01 14.22
N LYS A 116 -10.33 15.47 14.28
CA LYS A 116 -9.10 16.28 14.38
C LYS A 116 -7.84 15.55 13.91
N ILE A 117 -6.96 16.29 13.26
CA ILE A 117 -5.59 15.89 12.95
C ILE A 117 -4.71 16.20 14.16
N THR A 118 -3.83 15.27 14.51
CA THR A 118 -2.95 15.38 15.68
C THR A 118 -1.48 15.13 15.35
N THR A 119 -1.16 14.66 14.15
CA THR A 119 0.21 14.36 13.71
C THR A 119 0.41 14.72 12.24
N ASP A 120 1.66 14.93 11.84
CA ASP A 120 2.02 15.22 10.45
C ASP A 120 1.65 14.08 9.51
N ASN A 121 1.78 12.83 9.94
CA ASN A 121 1.36 11.68 9.13
C ASN A 121 -0.15 11.68 8.88
N GLN A 122 -0.96 12.10 9.86
CA GLN A 122 -2.40 12.25 9.65
C GLN A 122 -2.70 13.41 8.69
N PHE A 123 -1.95 14.50 8.78
CA PHE A 123 -2.06 15.62 7.83
C PHE A 123 -1.73 15.18 6.40
N TYR A 124 -0.66 14.41 6.22
CA TYR A 124 -0.27 13.85 4.93
C TYR A 124 -1.34 12.89 4.37
N ASP A 125 -1.79 11.92 5.17
CA ASP A 125 -2.84 10.97 4.79
C ASP A 125 -4.11 11.69 4.31
N ILE A 126 -4.50 12.79 4.98
CA ILE A 126 -5.71 13.56 4.67
C ILE A 126 -5.55 14.39 3.39
N ASN A 127 -4.43 15.09 3.21
CA ASN A 127 -4.15 15.84 1.97
C ASN A 127 -4.23 14.94 0.74
N MET A 128 -3.59 13.78 0.82
CA MET A 128 -3.57 12.81 -0.25
C MET A 128 -4.97 12.27 -0.59
N MET A 129 -5.88 12.20 0.39
CA MET A 129 -7.27 11.78 0.14
C MET A 129 -8.02 12.86 -0.62
N VAL A 130 -7.79 14.14 -0.28
CA VAL A 130 -8.36 15.26 -1.03
C VAL A 130 -7.90 15.20 -2.48
N ASP A 131 -6.60 15.01 -2.72
CA ASP A 131 -6.04 14.89 -4.08
C ASP A 131 -6.69 13.74 -4.86
N GLN A 132 -6.83 12.56 -4.24
CA GLN A 132 -7.50 11.41 -4.85
C GLN A 132 -8.98 11.69 -5.17
N LEU A 133 -9.72 12.32 -4.26
CA LEU A 133 -11.15 12.64 -4.45
C LEU A 133 -11.35 13.67 -5.57
N CYS A 134 -10.44 14.64 -5.72
CA CYS A 134 -10.45 15.60 -6.82
C CYS A 134 -10.23 14.95 -8.20
N GLN A 135 -9.58 13.78 -8.24
CA GLN A 135 -9.30 13.01 -9.46
C GLN A 135 -10.33 11.91 -9.75
N THR A 136 -11.32 11.71 -8.86
CA THR A 136 -12.30 10.63 -8.96
C THR A 136 -13.67 11.17 -9.40
N GLU A 137 -14.31 10.50 -10.35
CA GLU A 137 -15.69 10.81 -10.78
C GLU A 137 -16.68 9.73 -10.30
N PRO A 138 -17.85 10.12 -9.74
CA PRO A 138 -18.25 11.48 -9.42
C PRO A 138 -17.48 12.04 -8.22
N VAL A 139 -17.22 13.35 -8.23
CA VAL A 139 -16.53 14.04 -7.14
C VAL A 139 -17.39 14.07 -5.88
N ASP A 140 -16.83 13.63 -4.75
CA ASP A 140 -17.47 13.67 -3.43
C ASP A 140 -17.15 15.00 -2.71
N ASN A 141 -17.86 16.07 -3.11
CA ASN A 141 -17.65 17.41 -2.55
C ASN A 141 -17.88 17.47 -1.03
N THR A 142 -18.85 16.73 -0.51
CA THR A 142 -19.15 16.69 0.93
C THR A 142 -17.96 16.15 1.71
N LYS A 143 -17.33 15.08 1.23
CA LYS A 143 -16.15 14.54 1.87
C LYS A 143 -14.95 15.49 1.75
N ILE A 144 -14.74 16.11 0.59
CA ILE A 144 -13.67 17.10 0.39
C ILE A 144 -13.80 18.27 1.38
N GLU A 145 -15.01 18.81 1.59
CA GLU A 145 -15.25 19.90 2.55
C GLU A 145 -14.87 19.50 3.99
N ILE A 146 -15.24 18.30 4.42
CA ILE A 146 -14.88 17.76 5.75
C ILE A 146 -13.36 17.68 5.90
N LEU A 147 -12.67 17.17 4.89
CA LEU A 147 -11.22 17.00 4.92
C LEU A 147 -10.48 18.35 4.92
N ASN A 148 -10.90 19.30 4.08
CA ASN A 148 -10.32 20.65 4.04
C ASN A 148 -10.48 21.39 5.36
N LYS A 149 -11.61 21.22 6.04
CA LYS A 149 -11.81 21.77 7.38
C LYS A 149 -10.79 21.22 8.38
N LEU A 150 -10.58 19.90 8.39
CA LEU A 150 -9.60 19.25 9.28
C LEU A 150 -8.17 19.75 9.03
N LEU A 151 -7.80 19.94 7.75
CA LEU A 151 -6.49 20.47 7.35
C LEU A 151 -6.30 21.90 7.85
N SER A 152 -7.26 22.78 7.58
CA SER A 152 -7.18 24.19 7.99
C SER A 152 -7.10 24.34 9.51
N GLU A 153 -7.89 23.57 10.27
CA GLU A 153 -7.85 23.58 11.74
C GLU A 153 -6.49 23.15 12.31
N TYR A 154 -5.79 22.23 11.63
CA TYR A 154 -4.45 21.78 12.05
C TYR A 154 -3.37 22.81 11.75
N GLU A 155 -3.42 23.45 10.58
CA GLU A 155 -2.47 24.50 10.19
C GLU A 155 -2.57 25.72 11.12
N GLN A 156 -3.80 26.10 11.52
CA GLN A 156 -4.04 27.18 12.48
C GLN A 156 -3.45 26.87 13.87
N GLN A 157 -3.42 25.61 14.31
CA GLN A 157 -2.84 25.22 15.59
C GLN A 157 -1.30 25.25 15.60
N LYS A 158 -0.68 25.25 14.42
CA LYS A 158 0.78 25.31 14.26
C LYS A 158 1.32 26.73 14.05
N SER A 159 0.46 27.68 13.71
CA SER A 159 0.78 29.10 13.54
C SER A 159 0.83 29.82 14.89
#